data_AF-A0A1M7Y769-F1
#
_entry.id   AF-A0A1M7Y769-F1
#
_cell.length_a   1.000
_cell.length_b   1.000
_cell.length_c   1.000
_cell.angle_alpha   90.00
_cell.angle_beta   90.00
_cell.angle_gamma   90.00
#
_symmetry.space_group_name_H-M   'P 1'
#
loop_
_entity.id
_entity.type
_entity.pdbx_description
1 polymer ?
#
loop_
_entity_poly.entity_id
_entity_poly.type
_entity_poly.pdbx_seq_one_letter_code
_entity_poly.pdbx_strand_id
1 'polypeptide(L)'
;MGILTRFKDIMSSNINALLDKAEDPEKMIDQCLRNLTSDLGKVKAETAAIMAEEQRAKRVLDDCKEEIEKMQSYAVKALEAGNEDDARKFLEQKASLTSKLNGLQEAYDLSHTNAVRMREMHDKLVSDINELESRKDMIKGKLAVAKTQERMNKMNSSFASANDSIASFSKYEEMADKALDKANAMAELNSSSPDSSIKDLTKKYNQGAGVEDELAALKASLNK
;
A
#
# COMPACT_ATOMS: atom_id res chain seq x y z
N MET A 1 18.27 17.92 -16.08
CA MET A 1 17.90 17.84 -14.65
C MET A 1 18.76 16.75 -14.03
N GLY A 2 19.79 17.11 -13.26
CA GLY A 2 20.69 16.12 -12.65
C GLY A 2 19.98 15.35 -11.53
N ILE A 3 20.47 14.16 -11.21
CA ILE A 3 19.94 13.32 -10.11
C ILE A 3 20.02 14.04 -8.76
N LEU A 4 21.06 14.85 -8.56
CA LEU A 4 21.19 15.73 -7.39
C LEU A 4 20.11 16.81 -7.31
N THR A 5 19.69 17.36 -8.45
CA THR A 5 18.61 18.36 -8.52
C THR A 5 17.26 17.71 -8.21
N ARG A 6 17.00 16.55 -8.80
CA ARG A 6 15.79 15.75 -8.49
C ARG A 6 15.75 15.34 -7.02
N PHE A 7 16.88 14.90 -6.47
CA PHE A 7 16.97 14.57 -5.05
C PHE A 7 16.67 15.78 -4.16
N LYS A 8 17.20 16.96 -4.47
CA LYS A 8 16.88 18.20 -3.76
C LYS A 8 15.39 18.54 -3.85
N ASP A 9 14.77 18.33 -5.01
CA ASP A 9 13.33 18.54 -5.20
C ASP A 9 12.51 17.52 -4.40
N ILE A 10 12.95 16.26 -4.33
CA ILE A 10 12.34 15.20 -3.51
C ILE A 10 12.45 15.52 -2.01
N MET A 11 13.66 15.85 -1.55
CA MET A 11 13.98 16.27 -0.17
C MET A 11 13.20 17.50 0.29
N SER A 12 13.04 18.49 -0.60
CA SER A 12 12.38 19.77 -0.30
C SER A 12 10.87 19.72 -0.48
N SER A 13 10.37 18.68 -1.16
CA SER A 13 8.94 18.39 -1.21
C SER A 13 8.50 17.87 0.16
N ASN A 14 8.17 18.81 1.04
CA ASN A 14 7.48 18.47 2.26
C ASN A 14 6.18 17.76 1.84
N ILE A 15 6.10 16.44 2.05
CA ILE A 15 4.97 15.61 1.63
C ILE A 15 3.64 16.19 2.14
N ASN A 16 3.68 16.87 3.30
CA ASN A 16 2.57 17.64 3.84
C ASN A 16 2.10 18.77 2.91
N ALA A 17 3.05 19.57 2.36
CA ALA A 17 2.74 20.68 1.46
C ALA A 17 2.22 20.22 0.09
N LEU A 18 2.64 19.04 -0.40
CA LEU A 18 2.06 18.41 -1.58
C LEU A 18 0.61 17.98 -1.35
N LEU A 19 0.30 17.49 -0.15
CA LEU A 19 -1.03 17.01 0.21
C LEU A 19 -2.03 18.14 0.50
N ASP A 20 -1.58 19.23 1.13
CA ASP A 20 -2.43 20.36 1.49
C ASP A 20 -3.04 21.10 0.28
N LYS A 21 -2.49 20.90 -0.93
CA LYS A 21 -2.98 21.51 -2.18
C LYS A 21 -3.63 20.52 -3.16
N ALA A 22 -3.72 19.25 -2.79
CA ALA A 22 -4.20 18.20 -3.69
C ALA A 22 -5.74 18.13 -3.69
N GLU A 23 -6.36 18.30 -4.87
CA GLU A 23 -7.79 18.07 -5.07
C GLU A 23 -8.14 16.56 -5.00
N ASP A 24 -7.18 15.70 -5.37
CA ASP A 24 -7.22 14.24 -5.20
C ASP A 24 -5.90 13.74 -4.55
N PRO A 25 -5.85 13.66 -3.20
CA PRO A 25 -4.63 13.30 -2.48
C PRO A 25 -4.19 11.85 -2.74
N GLU A 26 -5.11 10.95 -3.08
CA GLU A 26 -4.81 9.55 -3.39
C GLU A 26 -4.02 9.45 -4.70
N LYS A 27 -4.51 10.10 -5.78
CA LYS A 27 -3.82 10.09 -7.07
C LYS A 27 -2.47 10.81 -7.03
N MET A 28 -2.35 11.89 -6.27
CA MET A 28 -1.09 12.61 -6.14
C MET A 28 -0.02 11.77 -5.43
N ILE A 29 -0.35 11.08 -4.34
CA ILE A 29 0.60 10.18 -3.69
C ILE A 29 0.99 9.03 -4.62
N ASP A 30 0.04 8.45 -5.34
CA ASP A 30 0.34 7.40 -6.32
C ASP A 30 1.31 7.86 -7.42
N GLN A 31 1.16 9.09 -7.92
CA GLN A 31 2.11 9.64 -8.89
C GLN A 31 3.48 9.93 -8.27
N CYS A 32 3.51 10.44 -7.04
CA CYS A 32 4.75 10.68 -6.31
C CYS A 32 5.52 9.37 -6.09
N LEU A 33 4.84 8.33 -5.59
CA LEU A 33 5.40 7.00 -5.41
C LEU A 33 5.98 6.45 -6.72
N ARG A 34 5.23 6.53 -7.84
CA ARG A 34 5.75 6.09 -9.16
C ARG A 34 7.04 6.82 -9.54
N ASN A 35 7.09 8.14 -9.35
CA ASN A 35 8.27 8.94 -9.68
C ASN A 35 9.47 8.54 -8.79
N LEU A 36 9.25 8.41 -7.48
CA LEU A 36 10.30 8.05 -6.52
C LEU A 36 10.81 6.62 -6.74
N THR A 37 9.94 5.65 -7.03
CA THR A 37 10.36 4.27 -7.34
C THR A 37 11.20 4.23 -8.62
N SER A 38 10.83 5.00 -9.65
CA SER A 38 11.64 5.13 -10.88
C SER A 38 13.01 5.74 -10.58
N ASP A 39 13.06 6.80 -9.77
CA ASP A 39 14.32 7.46 -9.42
C ASP A 39 15.17 6.57 -8.48
N LEU A 40 14.57 5.76 -7.62
CA LEU A 40 15.27 4.81 -6.75
C LEU A 40 16.06 3.79 -7.56
N GLY A 41 15.50 3.27 -8.65
CA GLY A 41 16.22 2.36 -9.55
C GLY A 41 17.49 2.99 -10.13
N LYS A 42 17.41 4.28 -10.51
CA LYS A 42 18.54 5.03 -11.07
C LYS A 42 19.58 5.38 -10.01
N VAL A 43 19.14 5.92 -8.88
CA VAL A 43 19.99 6.23 -7.73
C VAL A 43 20.72 4.97 -7.27
N LYS A 44 20.04 3.83 -7.16
CA LYS A 44 20.68 2.56 -6.80
C LYS A 44 21.78 2.15 -7.78
N ALA A 45 21.55 2.27 -9.09
CA ALA A 45 22.55 1.94 -10.10
C ALA A 45 23.76 2.88 -10.04
N GLU A 46 23.53 4.19 -9.87
CA GLU A 46 24.60 5.18 -9.75
C GLU A 46 25.36 5.05 -8.44
N THR A 47 24.68 4.86 -7.31
CA THR A 47 25.29 4.58 -6.02
C THR A 47 26.19 3.35 -6.10
N ALA A 48 25.74 2.28 -6.76
CA ALA A 48 26.56 1.09 -6.98
C ALA A 48 27.80 1.38 -7.83
N ALA A 49 27.67 2.17 -8.90
CA ALA A 49 28.81 2.56 -9.73
C ALA A 49 29.84 3.41 -8.97
N ILE A 50 29.38 4.37 -8.17
CA ILE A 50 30.25 5.22 -7.34
C ILE A 50 30.93 4.42 -6.23
N MET A 51 30.22 3.49 -5.57
CA MET A 51 30.80 2.58 -4.58
C MET A 51 31.84 1.63 -5.21
N ALA A 52 31.61 1.18 -6.45
CA ALA A 52 32.59 0.38 -7.18
C ALA A 52 33.87 1.17 -7.49
N GLU A 53 33.73 2.46 -7.82
CA GLU A 53 34.87 3.35 -8.04
C GLU A 53 35.63 3.66 -6.75
N GLU A 54 34.92 3.92 -5.63
CA GLU A 54 35.52 4.02 -4.30
C GLU A 54 36.36 2.78 -3.98
N GLN A 55 35.79 1.59 -4.17
CA GLN A 55 36.50 0.33 -3.89
C GLN A 55 37.70 0.13 -4.83
N ARG A 56 37.62 0.59 -6.08
CA ARG A 56 38.75 0.57 -7.01
C ARG A 56 39.85 1.52 -6.56
N ALA A 57 39.53 2.77 -6.24
CA ALA A 57 40.49 3.75 -5.74
C ALA A 57 41.16 3.26 -4.45
N LYS A 58 40.39 2.64 -3.55
CA LYS A 58 40.90 2.03 -2.33
C LYS A 58 41.90 0.92 -2.61
N ARG A 59 41.59 -0.02 -3.51
CA ARG A 59 42.53 -1.09 -3.90
C ARG A 59 43.83 -0.52 -4.44
N VAL A 60 43.78 0.44 -5.35
CA VAL A 60 44.99 1.06 -5.92
C VAL A 60 45.83 1.77 -4.84
N LEU A 61 45.17 2.43 -3.89
CA LEU A 61 45.83 3.05 -2.74
C LEU A 61 46.50 2.00 -1.83
N ASP A 62 45.78 0.94 -1.49
CA ASP A 62 46.28 -0.14 -0.62
C ASP A 62 47.43 -0.91 -1.29
N ASP A 63 47.33 -1.21 -2.59
CA ASP A 63 48.40 -1.83 -3.37
C ASP A 63 49.66 -0.96 -3.36
N CYS A 64 49.53 0.36 -3.51
CA CYS A 64 50.66 1.29 -3.44
C CYS A 64 51.31 1.30 -2.05
N LYS A 65 50.50 1.26 -0.97
CA LYS A 65 51.01 1.16 0.41
C LYS A 65 51.78 -0.14 0.62
N GLU A 66 51.24 -1.26 0.14
CA GLU A 66 51.89 -2.56 0.25
C GLU A 66 53.23 -2.58 -0.53
N GLU A 67 53.28 -2.02 -1.73
CA GLU A 67 54.53 -1.92 -2.49
C GLU A 67 55.57 -1.02 -1.81
N ILE A 68 55.16 0.08 -1.17
CA ILE A 68 56.05 0.92 -0.34
C ILE A 68 56.68 0.10 0.80
N GLU A 69 55.87 -0.71 1.49
CA GLU A 69 56.34 -1.58 2.57
C GLU A 69 57.28 -2.68 2.05
N LYS A 70 56.96 -3.29 0.91
CA LYS A 70 57.84 -4.28 0.25
C LYS A 70 59.19 -3.67 -0.12
N MET A 71 59.21 -2.48 -0.74
CA MET A 71 60.45 -1.80 -1.09
C MET A 71 61.29 -1.50 0.16
N GLN A 72 60.65 -1.09 1.26
CA GLN A 72 61.33 -0.92 2.55
C GLN A 72 61.93 -2.24 3.05
N SER A 73 61.16 -3.35 3.01
CA SER A 73 61.64 -4.66 3.44
C SER A 73 62.83 -5.14 2.61
N TYR A 74 62.78 -4.96 1.29
CA TYR A 74 63.89 -5.31 0.40
C TYR A 74 65.12 -4.45 0.62
N ALA A 75 64.96 -3.15 0.87
CA ALA A 75 66.07 -2.27 1.22
C ALA A 75 66.79 -2.75 2.49
N VAL A 76 66.03 -3.13 3.53
CA VAL A 76 66.60 -3.68 4.78
C VAL A 76 67.36 -4.98 4.50
N LYS A 77 66.77 -5.93 3.76
CA LYS A 77 67.44 -7.19 3.41
C LYS A 77 68.71 -7.00 2.59
N ALA A 78 68.71 -6.03 1.67
CA ALA A 78 69.89 -5.70 0.88
C ALA A 78 71.02 -5.13 1.76
N LEU A 79 70.69 -4.28 2.74
CA LEU A 79 71.66 -3.77 3.72
C LEU A 79 72.21 -4.88 4.63
N GLU A 80 71.36 -5.79 5.11
CA GLU A 80 71.78 -6.97 5.90
C GLU A 80 72.74 -7.87 5.11
N ALA A 81 72.56 -7.95 3.78
CA ALA A 81 73.45 -8.67 2.88
C ALA A 81 74.71 -7.88 2.46
N GLY A 82 74.87 -6.63 2.91
CA GLY A 82 76.00 -5.77 2.55
C GLY A 82 75.93 -5.15 1.14
N ASN A 83 74.78 -5.26 0.45
CA ASN A 83 74.58 -4.73 -0.90
C ASN A 83 73.93 -3.33 -0.85
N GLU A 84 74.74 -2.31 -0.56
CA GLU A 84 74.26 -0.92 -0.43
C GLU A 84 73.65 -0.34 -1.73
N ASP A 85 74.18 -0.71 -2.89
CA ASP A 85 73.69 -0.21 -4.18
C ASP A 85 72.27 -0.69 -4.49
N ASP A 86 71.93 -1.93 -4.12
CA ASP A 86 70.58 -2.46 -4.28
C ASP A 86 69.62 -1.87 -3.25
N ALA A 87 70.07 -1.66 -2.01
CA ALA A 87 69.29 -0.95 -1.01
C ALA A 87 68.92 0.47 -1.48
N ARG A 88 69.86 1.19 -2.12
CA ARG A 88 69.61 2.53 -2.68
C ARG A 88 68.53 2.49 -3.76
N LYS A 89 68.57 1.53 -4.69
CA LYS A 89 67.55 1.36 -5.74
C LYS A 89 66.15 1.10 -5.16
N PHE A 90 66.04 0.23 -4.15
CA PHE A 90 64.76 -0.02 -3.49
C PHE A 90 64.22 1.23 -2.79
N LEU A 91 65.09 2.02 -2.15
CA LEU A 91 64.70 3.28 -1.50
C LEU A 91 64.29 4.36 -2.52
N GLU A 92 64.95 4.45 -3.67
CA GLU A 92 64.54 5.33 -4.78
C GLU A 92 63.16 4.95 -5.31
N GLN A 93 62.90 3.66 -5.52
CA GLN A 93 61.59 3.17 -5.92
C GLN A 93 60.52 3.46 -4.86
N LYS A 94 60.84 3.26 -3.57
CA LYS A 94 59.97 3.61 -2.45
C LYS A 94 59.62 5.10 -2.46
N ALA A 95 60.60 5.98 -2.68
CA ALA A 95 60.39 7.42 -2.77
C ALA A 95 59.45 7.79 -3.94
N SER A 96 59.62 7.14 -5.10
CA SER A 96 58.72 7.31 -6.26
C SER A 96 57.28 6.91 -5.92
N LEU A 97 57.07 5.75 -5.30
CA LEU A 97 55.74 5.30 -4.87
C LEU A 97 55.13 6.24 -3.80
N THR A 98 55.95 6.70 -2.86
CA THR A 98 55.52 7.61 -1.80
C THR A 98 55.06 8.96 -2.37
N SER A 99 55.70 9.46 -3.43
CA SER A 99 55.26 10.67 -4.14
C SER A 99 53.89 10.52 -4.81
N LYS A 100 53.55 9.30 -5.26
CA LYS A 100 52.23 8.98 -5.85
C LYS A 100 51.15 8.77 -4.79
N LEU A 101 51.54 8.36 -3.59
CA LEU A 101 50.63 7.98 -2.51
C LEU A 101 49.64 9.10 -2.17
N ASN A 102 50.11 10.36 -2.12
CA ASN A 102 49.25 11.51 -1.82
C ASN A 102 48.13 11.68 -2.85
N GLY A 103 48.45 11.59 -4.15
CA GLY A 103 47.43 11.69 -5.21
C GLY A 103 46.43 10.53 -5.18
N LEU A 104 46.90 9.31 -4.84
CA LEU A 104 46.00 8.16 -4.66
C LEU A 104 45.10 8.31 -3.44
N GLN A 105 45.61 8.88 -2.35
CA GLN A 105 44.84 9.17 -1.15
C GLN A 105 43.75 10.21 -1.43
N GLU A 106 44.09 11.32 -2.11
CA GLU A 106 43.11 12.33 -2.52
C GLU A 106 42.03 11.75 -3.45
N ALA A 107 42.41 10.90 -4.40
CA ALA A 107 41.47 10.23 -5.30
C ALA A 107 40.51 9.29 -4.54
N TYR A 108 41.03 8.55 -3.56
CA TYR A 108 40.21 7.72 -2.68
C TYR A 108 39.28 8.58 -1.82
N ASP A 109 39.78 9.64 -1.17
CA ASP A 109 38.98 10.48 -0.28
C ASP A 109 37.82 11.18 -1.01
N LEU A 110 38.07 11.63 -2.25
CA LEU A 110 37.04 12.17 -3.12
C LEU A 110 35.97 11.12 -3.46
N SER A 111 36.42 9.93 -3.87
CA SER A 111 35.51 8.83 -4.23
C SER A 111 34.70 8.33 -3.02
N HIS A 112 35.33 8.24 -1.85
CA HIS A 112 34.71 7.89 -0.58
C HIS A 112 33.65 8.91 -0.17
N THR A 113 33.97 10.20 -0.23
CA THR A 113 33.01 11.27 0.08
C THR A 113 31.79 11.21 -0.85
N ASN A 114 32.01 10.95 -2.14
CA ASN A 114 30.92 10.79 -3.10
C ASN A 114 30.09 9.54 -2.83
N ALA A 115 30.72 8.41 -2.49
CA ALA A 115 30.02 7.17 -2.17
C ALA A 115 29.16 7.30 -0.89
N VAL A 116 29.68 7.96 0.15
CA VAL A 116 28.93 8.24 1.38
C VAL A 116 27.69 9.09 1.06
N ARG A 117 27.85 10.19 0.33
CA ARG A 117 26.71 11.03 -0.08
C ARG A 117 25.67 10.26 -0.89
N MET A 118 26.11 9.42 -1.84
CA MET A 118 25.20 8.60 -2.66
C MET A 118 24.43 7.57 -1.83
N ARG A 119 25.06 7.02 -0.77
CA ARG A 119 24.41 6.10 0.16
C ARG A 119 23.36 6.82 1.01
N GLU A 120 23.71 7.97 1.58
CA GLU A 120 22.76 8.79 2.34
C GLU A 120 21.55 9.20 1.51
N MET A 121 21.77 9.56 0.23
CA MET A 121 20.67 9.88 -0.68
C MET A 121 19.80 8.67 -1.00
N HIS A 122 20.39 7.50 -1.23
CA HIS A 122 19.65 6.25 -1.41
C HIS A 122 18.78 5.94 -0.18
N ASP A 123 19.38 5.98 1.01
CA ASP A 123 18.70 5.61 2.26
C ASP A 123 17.57 6.58 2.57
N LYS A 124 17.77 7.87 2.32
CA LYS A 124 16.68 8.83 2.41
C LYS A 124 15.57 8.54 1.42
N LEU A 125 15.87 8.28 0.16
CA LEU A 125 14.84 8.01 -0.85
C LEU A 125 14.00 6.78 -0.49
N VAL A 126 14.62 5.74 0.08
CA VAL A 126 13.92 4.57 0.62
C VAL A 126 13.01 4.98 1.79
N SER A 127 13.50 5.80 2.72
CA SER A 127 12.70 6.32 3.84
C SER A 127 11.48 7.12 3.36
N ASP A 128 11.67 8.02 2.39
CA ASP A 128 10.60 8.88 1.84
C ASP A 128 9.53 8.04 1.12
N ILE A 129 9.93 6.98 0.39
CA ILE A 129 9.00 6.03 -0.23
C ILE A 129 8.16 5.33 0.84
N ASN A 130 8.79 4.80 1.89
CA ASN A 130 8.08 4.10 2.97
C ASN A 130 7.10 5.04 3.71
N GLU A 131 7.47 6.29 3.93
CA GLU A 131 6.57 7.29 4.53
C GLU A 131 5.36 7.57 3.62
N LEU A 132 5.57 7.70 2.31
CA LEU A 132 4.50 7.92 1.35
C LEU A 132 3.55 6.72 1.23
N GLU A 133 4.07 5.50 1.28
CA GLU A 133 3.24 4.29 1.32
C GLU A 133 2.34 4.27 2.57
N SER A 134 2.90 4.55 3.75
CA SER A 134 2.12 4.65 5.00
C SER A 134 1.05 5.74 4.92
N ARG A 135 1.37 6.90 4.37
CA ARG A 135 0.41 8.01 4.18
C ARG A 135 -0.70 7.64 3.19
N LYS A 136 -0.36 6.95 2.11
CA LYS A 136 -1.34 6.44 1.13
C LYS A 136 -2.35 5.53 1.81
N ASP A 137 -1.88 4.57 2.61
CA ASP A 137 -2.75 3.63 3.30
C ASP A 137 -3.65 4.34 4.32
N MET A 138 -3.12 5.33 5.03
CA MET A 138 -3.91 6.18 5.93
C MET A 138 -5.00 6.95 5.18
N ILE A 139 -4.69 7.56 4.04
CA ILE A 139 -5.66 8.32 3.23
C ILE A 139 -6.73 7.40 2.66
N LYS A 140 -6.35 6.22 2.18
CA LYS A 140 -7.31 5.19 1.73
C LYS A 140 -8.25 4.77 2.85
N GLY A 141 -7.72 4.54 4.05
CA GLY A 141 -8.53 4.22 5.23
C GLY A 141 -9.51 5.35 5.57
N LYS A 142 -9.05 6.60 5.63
CA LYS A 142 -9.90 7.78 5.88
C LYS A 142 -10.98 7.94 4.82
N LEU A 143 -10.64 7.76 3.54
CA LEU A 143 -11.58 7.86 2.43
C LEU A 143 -12.63 6.74 2.48
N ALA A 144 -12.24 5.52 2.86
CA ALA A 144 -13.18 4.41 3.06
C ALA A 144 -14.16 4.68 4.22
N VAL A 145 -13.67 5.22 5.34
CA VAL A 145 -14.51 5.65 6.47
C VAL A 145 -15.46 6.76 6.03
N ALA A 146 -14.97 7.80 5.34
CA ALA A 146 -15.79 8.90 4.84
C ALA A 146 -16.88 8.41 3.87
N LYS A 147 -16.54 7.52 2.92
CA LYS A 147 -17.53 6.90 2.01
C LYS A 147 -18.57 6.07 2.76
N THR A 148 -18.17 5.36 3.81
CA THR A 148 -19.08 4.58 4.66
C THR A 148 -20.02 5.51 5.43
N GLN A 149 -19.49 6.57 6.02
CA GLN A 149 -20.28 7.58 6.74
C GLN A 149 -21.23 8.31 5.79
N GLU A 150 -20.81 8.65 4.57
CA GLU A 150 -21.67 9.25 3.56
C GLU A 150 -22.81 8.31 3.16
N ARG A 151 -22.52 7.01 2.95
CA ARG A 151 -23.56 5.99 2.69
C ARG A 151 -24.53 5.87 3.86
N MET A 152 -24.02 5.84 5.09
CA MET A 152 -24.86 5.78 6.30
C MET A 152 -25.71 7.05 6.44
N ASN A 153 -25.16 8.23 6.17
CA ASN A 153 -25.91 9.50 6.18
C ASN A 153 -26.97 9.53 5.07
N LYS A 154 -26.68 9.02 3.86
CA LYS A 154 -27.66 8.88 2.77
C LYS A 154 -28.76 7.89 3.14
N MET A 155 -28.40 6.76 3.76
CA MET A 155 -29.36 5.77 4.26
C MET A 155 -30.22 6.35 5.40
N ASN A 156 -29.62 7.07 6.35
CA ASN A 156 -30.34 7.77 7.41
C ASN A 156 -31.19 8.92 6.88
N SER A 157 -30.78 9.62 5.82
CA SER A 157 -31.63 10.62 5.16
C SER A 157 -32.79 9.96 4.40
N SER A 158 -32.57 8.78 3.82
CA SER A 158 -33.63 7.96 3.22
C SER A 158 -34.59 7.41 4.29
N PHE A 159 -34.08 7.14 5.50
CA PHE A 159 -34.86 6.75 6.67
C PHE A 159 -35.54 7.95 7.37
N ALA A 160 -34.96 9.15 7.30
CA ALA A 160 -35.61 10.39 7.75
C ALA A 160 -36.76 10.77 6.80
N SER A 161 -36.63 10.52 5.50
CA SER A 161 -37.76 10.49 4.56
C SER A 161 -38.74 9.35 4.83
N ALA A 162 -38.31 8.26 5.47
CA ALA A 162 -39.18 7.20 5.97
C ALA A 162 -39.90 7.57 7.29
N ASN A 163 -39.40 8.56 8.05
CA ASN A 163 -40.08 9.05 9.26
C ASN A 163 -41.26 9.99 8.91
N ASP A 164 -41.20 10.69 7.78
CA ASP A 164 -42.37 11.34 7.15
C ASP A 164 -43.33 10.31 6.52
N SER A 165 -42.84 9.10 6.27
CA SER A 165 -43.63 7.98 5.74
C SER A 165 -44.40 7.20 6.83
N ILE A 166 -44.16 7.46 8.13
CA ILE A 166 -44.98 6.90 9.21
C ILE A 166 -46.35 7.61 9.28
N ALA A 167 -46.43 8.91 8.94
CA ALA A 167 -47.71 9.59 8.73
C ALA A 167 -48.43 9.11 7.45
N SER A 168 -47.70 8.45 6.54
CA SER A 168 -48.25 7.84 5.33
C SER A 168 -48.77 6.43 5.57
N PHE A 169 -48.41 5.74 6.66
CA PHE A 169 -48.88 4.39 6.95
C PHE A 169 -50.40 4.37 7.22
N SER A 170 -50.93 5.33 7.99
CA SER A 170 -52.38 5.46 8.19
C SER A 170 -53.15 5.80 6.90
N LYS A 171 -52.50 6.49 5.96
CA LYS A 171 -53.08 6.81 4.64
C LYS A 171 -53.08 5.59 3.71
N TYR A 172 -52.07 4.73 3.78
CA TYR A 172 -52.01 3.47 3.05
C TYR A 172 -52.91 2.40 3.67
N GLU A 173 -53.13 2.41 4.98
CA GLU A 173 -54.10 1.56 5.68
C GLU A 173 -55.53 1.93 5.26
N GLU A 174 -55.89 3.21 5.27
CA GLU A 174 -57.20 3.68 4.78
C GLU A 174 -57.40 3.40 3.26
N MET A 175 -56.31 3.47 2.47
CA MET A 175 -56.34 3.17 1.04
C MET A 175 -56.43 1.67 0.77
N ALA A 176 -55.82 0.84 1.62
CA ALA A 176 -55.94 -0.61 1.59
C ALA A 176 -57.35 -1.05 2.00
N ASP A 177 -57.92 -0.47 3.07
CA ASP A 177 -59.30 -0.72 3.51
C ASP A 177 -60.30 -0.32 2.41
N LYS A 178 -60.16 0.86 1.81
CA LYS A 178 -60.99 1.27 0.66
C LYS A 178 -60.82 0.36 -0.56
N ALA A 179 -59.63 -0.17 -0.81
CA ALA A 179 -59.40 -1.11 -1.90
C ALA A 179 -60.01 -2.49 -1.60
N LEU A 180 -59.99 -2.93 -0.35
CA LEU A 180 -60.57 -4.18 0.14
C LEU A 180 -62.11 -4.10 0.15
N ASP A 181 -62.68 -2.99 0.60
CA ASP A 181 -64.12 -2.71 0.54
C ASP A 181 -64.61 -2.61 -0.91
N LYS A 182 -63.84 -1.98 -1.79
CA LYS A 182 -64.17 -1.89 -3.22
C LYS A 182 -64.06 -3.25 -3.91
N ALA A 183 -63.10 -4.09 -3.51
CA ALA A 183 -62.95 -5.46 -4.02
C ALA A 183 -64.08 -6.37 -3.52
N ASN A 184 -64.47 -6.26 -2.25
CA ASN A 184 -65.61 -6.99 -1.67
C ASN A 184 -66.93 -6.52 -2.29
N ALA A 185 -67.14 -5.21 -2.46
CA ALA A 185 -68.32 -4.68 -3.14
C ALA A 185 -68.38 -5.08 -4.63
N MET A 186 -67.23 -5.19 -5.33
CA MET A 186 -67.17 -5.74 -6.69
C MET A 186 -67.37 -7.26 -6.73
N ALA A 187 -66.96 -7.99 -5.69
CA ALA A 187 -67.22 -9.42 -5.57
C ALA A 187 -68.71 -9.70 -5.27
N GLU A 188 -69.36 -8.87 -4.46
CA GLU A 188 -70.82 -8.91 -4.20
C GLU A 188 -71.65 -8.47 -5.42
N LEU A 189 -71.19 -7.47 -6.19
CA LEU A 189 -71.80 -7.10 -7.48
C LEU A 189 -71.64 -8.19 -8.56
N ASN A 190 -70.52 -8.92 -8.56
CA ASN A 190 -70.30 -10.06 -9.47
C ASN A 190 -70.98 -11.37 -8.99
N SER A 191 -71.47 -11.43 -7.75
CA SER A 191 -72.22 -12.58 -7.21
C SER A 191 -73.74 -12.34 -7.16
N SER A 192 -74.22 -11.25 -7.78
CA SER A 192 -75.64 -10.93 -7.92
C SER A 192 -76.28 -11.50 -9.21
N SER A 193 -76.40 -12.84 -9.27
CA SER A 193 -77.50 -13.66 -9.88
C SER A 193 -77.76 -13.65 -11.41
N PRO A 194 -78.52 -14.61 -12.02
CA PRO A 194 -79.15 -15.86 -11.50
C PRO A 194 -78.95 -17.13 -12.39
N ASP A 195 -79.45 -18.26 -11.87
CA ASP A 195 -79.79 -19.52 -12.57
C ASP A 195 -78.60 -20.39 -13.01
N SER A 196 -78.49 -21.69 -12.74
CA SER A 196 -79.37 -22.77 -12.26
C SER A 196 -78.39 -23.97 -12.13
N SER A 197 -78.44 -24.95 -11.23
CA SER A 197 -79.54 -25.65 -10.59
C SER A 197 -78.93 -26.69 -9.63
N ILE A 198 -79.62 -26.94 -8.50
CA ILE A 198 -79.67 -28.23 -7.78
C ILE A 198 -78.42 -28.59 -6.93
N LYS A 199 -78.42 -28.33 -5.62
CA LYS A 199 -79.08 -29.14 -4.58
C LYS A 199 -78.61 -30.61 -4.47
N ASP A 200 -77.46 -31.01 -5.04
CA ASP A 200 -77.08 -32.45 -5.09
C ASP A 200 -75.67 -32.92 -4.68
N LEU A 201 -74.77 -32.10 -4.11
CA LEU A 201 -73.43 -32.63 -3.71
C LEU A 201 -72.93 -32.28 -2.31
N THR A 202 -73.78 -31.73 -1.43
CA THR A 202 -73.52 -31.58 0.02
C THR A 202 -73.49 -32.93 0.78
N LYS A 203 -73.44 -34.06 0.08
CA LYS A 203 -73.46 -35.43 0.64
C LYS A 203 -72.17 -36.24 0.47
N LYS A 204 -71.08 -35.73 -0.10
CA LYS A 204 -69.96 -36.62 -0.52
C LYS A 204 -68.57 -36.47 0.12
N TYR A 205 -68.25 -35.47 0.94
CA TYR A 205 -66.90 -35.39 1.54
C TYR A 205 -66.83 -34.90 3.00
N ASN A 206 -67.93 -35.03 3.75
CA ASN A 206 -67.85 -35.03 5.21
C ASN A 206 -67.43 -36.44 5.67
N GLN A 207 -66.13 -36.77 5.65
CA GLN A 207 -65.51 -37.89 6.38
C GLN A 207 -63.96 -37.89 6.32
N GLY A 208 -63.32 -38.00 7.50
CA GLY A 208 -61.91 -38.38 7.73
C GLY A 208 -60.98 -37.20 8.11
N ALA A 209 -60.77 -36.80 9.37
CA ALA A 209 -60.40 -37.49 10.62
C ALA A 209 -58.99 -38.14 10.62
N GLY A 210 -58.09 -37.58 11.44
CA GLY A 210 -57.65 -38.32 12.62
C GLY A 210 -56.34 -39.10 12.58
N VAL A 211 -55.42 -38.88 11.63
CA VAL A 211 -54.16 -39.66 11.58
C VAL A 211 -52.90 -38.82 11.85
N GLU A 212 -52.88 -37.55 11.44
CA GLU A 212 -51.72 -36.66 11.65
C GLU A 212 -51.64 -36.11 13.09
N ASP A 213 -52.78 -35.80 13.70
CA ASP A 213 -52.83 -35.24 15.06
C ASP A 213 -52.52 -36.28 16.16
N GLU A 214 -52.83 -37.58 15.94
CA GLU A 214 -52.47 -38.65 16.87
C GLU A 214 -50.98 -39.03 16.80
N LEU A 215 -50.33 -38.90 15.63
CA LEU A 215 -48.89 -39.13 15.47
C LEU A 215 -48.04 -38.07 16.19
N ALA A 216 -48.52 -36.82 16.22
CA ALA A 216 -47.88 -35.72 16.93
C ALA A 216 -47.95 -35.88 18.46
N ALA A 217 -49.07 -36.37 18.99
CA ALA A 217 -49.25 -36.63 20.42
C ALA A 217 -48.35 -37.77 20.94
N LEU A 218 -48.17 -38.85 20.16
CA LEU A 218 -47.35 -40.02 20.55
C LEU A 218 -45.83 -39.72 20.58
N LYS A 219 -45.34 -38.84 19.69
CA LYS A 219 -43.95 -38.36 19.71
C LYS A 219 -43.64 -37.45 20.90
N ALA A 220 -44.62 -36.66 21.35
CA ALA A 220 -44.47 -35.79 22.51
C ALA A 220 -44.37 -36.57 23.84
N SER A 221 -44.92 -37.79 23.92
CA SER A 221 -44.87 -38.62 25.13
C SER A 221 -43.59 -39.43 25.34
N LEU A 222 -42.68 -39.50 24.36
CA LEU A 222 -41.46 -40.33 24.41
C LEU A 222 -40.17 -39.57 24.77
N ASN A 223 -40.28 -38.28 25.11
CA ASN A 223 -39.12 -37.44 25.44
C ASN A 223 -39.11 -36.97 26.92
N LYS A 224 -39.31 -37.92 27.84
CA LYS A 224 -39.01 -37.81 29.28
C LYS A 224 -38.38 -39.08 29.79
#